data_AF-A0A534IKS0-F1
#
_entry.id   AF-A0A534IKS0-F1
#
_cell.length_a   1.000
_cell.length_b   1.000
_cell.length_c   1.000
_cell.angle_alpha   90.00
_cell.angle_beta   90.00
_cell.angle_gamma   90.00
#
_symmetry.space_group_name_H-M   'P 1'
#
loop_
_entity.id
_entity.type
_entity.pdbx_description
1 polymer ?
#
loop_
_entity_poly.entity_id
_entity_poly.type
_entity_poly.pdbx_seq_one_letter_code
_entity_poly.pdbx_strand_id
1 'polypeptide(L)'
;MRAPEESHEKLLAALVERHPDGFTVSQMKDVLEAVDGRTRSYDAAWTLANTLLRNRALEIAGSRPGPTGPIRVLRVNKPLPTPAEAR
;
A
#
# COMPACT_ATOMS: atom_id res chain seq x y z
N MET A 1 20.53 -4.08 -11.82
CA MET A 1 19.06 -4.08 -11.78
C MET A 1 18.66 -3.79 -10.35
N ARG A 2 17.93 -2.71 -10.05
CA ARG A 2 17.44 -2.50 -8.67
C ARG A 2 16.44 -3.62 -8.35
N ALA A 3 16.64 -4.29 -7.22
CA ALA A 3 15.81 -5.39 -6.82
C ALA A 3 14.36 -4.88 -6.63
N PRO A 4 13.34 -5.61 -7.12
CA PRO A 4 11.93 -5.22 -6.96
C PRO A 4 11.53 -5.01 -5.49
N GLU A 5 12.25 -5.63 -4.55
CA GLU A 5 12.09 -5.46 -3.11
C GLU A 5 12.35 -4.03 -2.64
N GLU A 6 13.38 -3.36 -3.18
CA GLU A 6 13.74 -1.99 -2.78
C GLU A 6 12.69 -0.95 -3.24
N SER A 7 11.99 -1.22 -4.35
CA SER A 7 10.86 -0.40 -4.81
C SER A 7 9.62 -0.62 -3.94
N HIS A 8 9.38 -1.84 -3.45
CA HIS A 8 8.25 -2.13 -2.57
C HIS A 8 8.37 -1.45 -1.21
N GLU A 9 9.56 -1.46 -0.60
CA GLU A 9 9.79 -0.78 0.68
C GLU A 9 9.60 0.74 0.55
N LYS A 10 10.11 1.34 -0.52
CA LYS A 10 9.93 2.77 -0.82
C LYS A 10 8.46 3.12 -1.03
N LEU A 11 7.71 2.27 -1.73
CA LEU A 11 6.26 2.43 -1.89
C LEU A 11 5.56 2.40 -0.53
N LEU A 12 5.83 1.39 0.30
CA LEU A 12 5.18 1.25 1.61
C LEU A 12 5.51 2.44 2.53
N ALA A 13 6.76 2.89 2.57
CA ALA A 13 7.17 4.06 3.32
C ALA A 13 6.43 5.32 2.85
N ALA A 14 6.37 5.56 1.53
CA ALA A 14 5.67 6.70 0.96
C ALA A 14 4.15 6.67 1.23
N LEU A 15 3.54 5.47 1.25
CA LEU A 15 2.12 5.30 1.58
C LEU A 15 1.84 5.63 3.05
N VAL A 16 2.71 5.19 3.98
CA VAL A 16 2.58 5.52 5.41
C VAL A 16 2.72 7.02 5.65
N GLU A 17 3.68 7.66 4.99
CA GLU A 17 3.94 9.09 5.14
C GLU A 17 2.79 9.94 4.61
N ARG A 18 2.28 9.64 3.40
CA ARG A 18 1.24 10.43 2.74
C ARG A 18 -0.17 10.10 3.20
N HIS A 19 -0.40 8.86 3.63
CA HIS A 19 -1.72 8.33 3.96
C HIS A 19 -1.70 7.52 5.26
N PRO A 20 -1.37 8.16 6.41
CA PRO A 20 -1.26 7.47 7.70
C PRO A 20 -2.58 6.81 8.14
N ASP A 21 -3.72 7.37 7.75
CA ASP A 21 -5.07 6.87 8.07
C ASP A 21 -5.61 5.84 7.07
N GLY A 22 -4.83 5.56 6.02
CA GLY A 22 -5.19 4.63 4.96
C GLY A 22 -5.46 5.32 3.62
N PHE A 23 -5.45 4.50 2.58
CA PHE A 23 -5.47 4.90 1.18
C PHE A 23 -6.32 3.95 0.34
N THR A 24 -6.78 4.44 -0.80
CA THR A 24 -7.44 3.65 -1.83
C THR A 24 -6.42 3.11 -2.83
N VAL A 25 -6.82 2.11 -3.64
CA VAL A 25 -5.98 1.59 -4.72
C VAL A 25 -5.59 2.67 -5.74
N SER A 26 -6.47 3.64 -6.00
CA SER A 26 -6.15 4.78 -6.87
C SER A 26 -5.02 5.64 -6.29
N GLN A 27 -5.10 5.97 -5.00
CA GLN A 27 -4.04 6.72 -4.33
C GLN A 27 -2.72 5.93 -4.29
N MET A 28 -2.81 4.61 -4.08
CA MET A 28 -1.65 3.73 -4.18
C MET A 28 -1.01 3.74 -5.57
N LYS A 29 -1.81 3.75 -6.64
CA LYS A 29 -1.33 3.87 -8.01
C LYS A 29 -0.55 5.18 -8.19
N ASP A 30 -1.08 6.31 -7.72
CA ASP A 30 -0.44 7.61 -7.86
C ASP A 30 0.91 7.67 -7.12
N VAL A 31 0.99 7.07 -5.92
CA VAL A 31 2.25 6.95 -5.17
C VAL A 31 3.23 6.00 -5.88
N LEU A 32 2.76 4.88 -6.41
CA LEU A 32 3.57 3.94 -7.18
C LEU A 32 4.18 4.60 -8.42
N GLU A 33 3.40 5.40 -9.15
CA GLU A 33 3.88 6.16 -10.31
C GLU A 33 4.96 7.17 -9.91
N ALA A 34 4.78 7.84 -8.77
CA ALA A 34 5.76 8.80 -8.25
C ALA A 34 7.08 8.13 -7.80
N VAL A 35 7.02 6.92 -7.22
CA VAL A 35 8.20 6.18 -6.77
C VAL A 35 8.96 5.53 -7.93
N ASP A 36 8.23 4.90 -8.86
CA ASP A 36 8.83 4.20 -9.99
C ASP A 36 9.21 5.14 -11.15
N GLY A 37 8.68 6.37 -11.17
CA GLY A 37 8.89 7.34 -12.25
C GLY A 37 8.25 6.91 -13.58
N ARG A 38 7.23 6.04 -13.54
CA ARG A 38 6.57 5.47 -14.71
C ARG A 38 5.06 5.44 -14.49
N THR A 39 4.30 5.71 -15.54
CA THR A 39 2.85 5.54 -15.53
C THR A 39 2.47 4.08 -15.30
N ARG A 40 1.46 3.83 -14.46
CA ARG A 40 0.97 2.51 -14.10
C ARG A 40 -0.54 2.44 -14.33
N SER A 41 -1.01 1.28 -14.79
CA SER A 41 -2.45 1.05 -14.89
C SER A 41 -3.06 0.84 -13.50
N TYR A 42 -4.35 1.15 -13.37
CA TYR A 42 -5.10 0.83 -12.16
C TYR A 42 -5.10 -0.67 -11.87
N ASP A 43 -5.20 -1.51 -12.90
CA ASP A 43 -5.17 -2.97 -12.76
C ASP A 43 -3.86 -3.49 -12.17
N ALA A 44 -2.72 -2.90 -12.57
CA ALA A 44 -1.42 -3.23 -12.00
C ALA A 44 -1.35 -2.86 -10.51
N ALA A 45 -1.85 -1.66 -10.14
CA ALA A 45 -1.92 -1.24 -8.74
C ALA A 45 -2.88 -2.13 -7.93
N TRP A 46 -4.01 -2.54 -8.50
CA TRP A 46 -4.96 -3.45 -7.87
C TRP A 46 -4.36 -4.84 -7.65
N THR A 47 -3.66 -5.39 -8.64
CA THR A 47 -2.95 -6.67 -8.53
C THR A 47 -1.87 -6.62 -7.46
N LEU A 48 -1.11 -5.53 -7.40
CA LEU A 48 -0.10 -5.32 -6.36
C LEU A 48 -0.73 -5.20 -4.97
N ALA A 49 -1.81 -4.42 -4.84
CA ALA A 49 -2.54 -4.27 -3.57
C ALA A 49 -3.04 -5.63 -3.04
N ASN A 50 -3.64 -6.47 -3.89
CA ASN A 50 -4.06 -7.82 -3.51
C ASN A 50 -2.88 -8.72 -3.13
N THR A 51 -1.74 -8.57 -3.80
CA THR A 51 -0.52 -9.32 -3.46
C THR A 51 0.01 -8.91 -2.09
N LEU A 52 0.08 -7.61 -1.81
CA LEU A 52 0.52 -7.10 -0.51
C LEU A 52 -0.46 -7.45 0.63
N LEU A 53 -1.76 -7.51 0.35
CA LEU A 53 -2.78 -8.02 1.29
C LEU A 53 -2.56 -9.50 1.61
N ARG A 54 -2.33 -10.35 0.61
CA ARG A 54 -2.02 -11.78 0.82
C ARG A 54 -0.75 -11.97 1.64
N ASN A 55 0.25 -11.12 1.42
CA ASN A 55 1.51 -11.12 2.15
C ASN A 55 1.44 -10.40 3.51
N ARG A 56 0.26 -9.93 3.92
CA ARG A 56 0.02 -9.19 5.18
C ARG A 56 0.85 -7.90 5.34
N ALA A 57 1.39 -7.36 4.26
CA ALA A 57 2.03 -6.04 4.25
C ALA A 57 1.00 -4.90 4.28
N LEU A 58 -0.21 -5.16 3.78
CA LEU A 58 -1.36 -4.27 3.89
C LEU A 58 -2.48 -4.95 4.69
N GLU A 59 -3.35 -4.12 5.26
CA GLU A 59 -4.60 -4.52 5.89
C GLU A 59 -5.77 -3.67 5.37
N ILE A 60 -7.00 -4.18 5.53
CA ILE A 60 -8.22 -3.42 5.22
C ILE A 60 -8.59 -2.62 6.47
N ALA A 61 -8.39 -1.31 6.44
CA ALA A 61 -8.71 -0.39 7.54
C ALA A 61 -10.18 0.07 7.52
N GLY A 62 -10.90 -0.18 6.42
CA GLY A 62 -12.32 0.13 6.35
C GLY A 62 -12.83 0.22 4.91
N SER A 63 -13.94 0.93 4.75
CA SER A 63 -14.50 1.26 3.45
C SER A 63 -15.06 2.68 3.44
N ARG A 64 -15.04 3.31 2.28
CA ARG A 64 -15.65 4.64 2.05
C ARG A 64 -16.65 4.56 0.89
N PRO A 65 -17.71 5.38 0.89
CA PRO A 65 -18.59 5.46 -0.25
C PRO A 65 -17.83 5.92 -1.50
N GLY A 66 -18.12 5.28 -2.63
CA GLY A 66 -17.58 5.58 -3.94
C GLY A 66 -18.68 5.62 -5.01
N PRO A 67 -18.38 6.14 -6.20
CA PRO A 67 -19.37 6.39 -7.25
C PRO A 67 -20.04 5.12 -7.78
N THR A 68 -19.36 3.97 -7.68
CA THR A 68 -19.85 2.65 -8.14
C THR A 68 -20.11 1.68 -6.99
N GLY A 69 -20.02 2.14 -5.73
CA GLY A 69 -20.12 1.31 -4.54
C GLY A 69 -19.01 1.59 -3.51
N PRO A 70 -18.98 0.84 -2.40
CA PRO A 70 -17.98 1.03 -1.35
C PRO A 70 -16.56 0.71 -1.86
N ILE A 71 -15.64 1.64 -1.65
CA ILE A 71 -14.22 1.51 -1.97
C ILE A 71 -13.49 1.07 -0.71
N ARG A 72 -12.64 0.05 -0.83
CA ARG A 72 -11.79 -0.44 0.27
C ARG A 72 -10.74 0.61 0.61
N VAL A 73 -10.61 0.89 1.91
CA VAL A 73 -9.50 1.66 2.46
C VAL A 73 -8.46 0.68 2.97
N LEU A 74 -7.26 0.76 2.41
CA LEU A 74 -6.11 -0.05 2.75
C LEU A 74 -5.19 0.72 3.68
N ARG A 75 -4.48 0.04 4.56
CA ARG A 75 -3.44 0.64 5.39
C ARG A 75 -2.21 -0.24 5.35
N VAL A 76 -1.02 0.36 5.44
CA VAL A 76 0.19 -0.42 5.63
C VAL A 76 0.13 -1.04 7.01
N ASN A 77 0.20 -2.37 7.06
CA ASN A 77 0.27 -3.11 8.30
C ASN A 77 1.65 -2.85 8.89
N LYS A 78 1.76 -1.91 9.84
CA LYS A 78 2.96 -1.78 10.63
C LYS A 78 3.04 -3.06 11.47
N PRO A 79 4.09 -3.89 11.38
CA PRO A 79 4.28 -4.92 12.37
C PRO A 79 4.27 -4.19 13.72
N LEU A 80 3.29 -4.51 14.57
CA LEU A 80 3.35 -4.14 15.98
C LEU A 80 4.74 -4.58 16.45
N PRO A 81 5.52 -3.72 17.12
CA PRO A 81 6.80 -4.15 17.66
C PRO A 81 6.53 -5.41 18.49
N THR A 82 7.00 -6.55 18.01
CA THR A 82 6.98 -7.77 18.79
C THR A 82 7.72 -7.46 20.09
N PRO A 83 7.18 -7.77 21.28
CA PRO A 83 7.85 -7.50 22.56
C PRO A 83 9.21 -8.20 22.77
N ALA A 84 9.84 -8.73 21.73
CA ALA A 84 11.05 -9.54 21.79
C ALA A 84 12.36 -8.75 21.84
N GLU A 85 12.35 -7.42 21.65
CA GLU A 85 13.53 -6.54 21.80
C GLU A 85 13.61 -5.84 23.17
N ALA A 86 13.08 -6.48 24.22
CA ALA A 86 13.30 -6.07 25.60
C ALA A 86 14.02 -7.19 26.37
N ARG A 87 15.21 -7.60 25.91
CA ARG A 87 16.18 -8.38 26.72
C ARG A 87 17.61 -8.03 26.36
#